data_AF-A0A920BCQ0-F1
#
_entry.id   AF-A0A920BCQ0-F1
#
_cell.length_a   1.000
_cell.length_b   1.000
_cell.length_c   1.000
_cell.angle_alpha   90.00
_cell.angle_beta   90.00
_cell.angle_gamma   90.00
#
_symmetry.space_group_name_H-M   'P 1'
#
loop_
_entity.id
_entity.type
_entity.pdbx_description
1 polymer ?
#
loop_
_entity_poly.entity_id
_entity_poly.type
_entity_poly.pdbx_seq_one_letter_code
_entity_poly.pdbx_strand_id
1 'polypeptide(L)'
;MAEATDIEDHPLRADIELVLQLKVRGLEANPQHLFFPNRRITRAEYALMLEDILIKVTQDKGLSTKFLGDRSPWSDVRSDAYYYNAARTLTSRGILDVRNAVRGEFGPDDPVHGSDVLLSLRLLKDELKSYVRGS
;
A
#
# COMPACT_ATOMS: atom_id res chain seq x y z
N MET A 1 -14.44 -22.28 6.48
CA MET A 1 -13.27 -22.65 5.66
C MET A 1 -12.16 -21.66 5.97
N ALA A 2 -10.90 -22.09 5.98
CA ALA A 2 -9.77 -21.18 6.19
C ALA A 2 -9.72 -20.17 5.02
N GLU A 3 -9.46 -18.90 5.33
CA GLU A 3 -9.46 -17.82 4.33
C GLU A 3 -8.25 -17.94 3.39
N ALA A 4 -7.11 -18.40 3.91
CA ALA A 4 -5.93 -18.81 3.17
C ALA A 4 -5.49 -20.22 3.59
N THR A 5 -5.03 -21.03 2.62
CA THR A 5 -4.68 -22.44 2.80
C THR A 5 -3.17 -22.71 2.76
N ASP A 6 -2.36 -21.78 2.24
CA ASP A 6 -0.91 -21.89 2.07
C ASP A 6 -0.10 -21.26 3.21
N ILE A 7 -0.73 -21.04 4.37
CA ILE A 7 -0.13 -20.34 5.52
C ILE A 7 0.00 -21.20 6.79
N GLU A 8 -0.44 -22.47 6.74
CA GLU A 8 -0.60 -23.32 7.94
C GLU A 8 0.70 -23.50 8.73
N ASP A 9 1.81 -23.77 8.02
CA ASP A 9 3.15 -23.95 8.59
C ASP A 9 4.00 -22.67 8.57
N HIS A 10 3.41 -21.52 8.25
CA HIS A 10 4.15 -20.27 8.11
C HIS A 10 4.40 -19.63 9.49
N PRO A 11 5.63 -19.16 9.82
CA PRO A 11 5.93 -18.58 11.14
C PRO A 11 5.11 -17.31 11.45
N LEU A 12 4.68 -16.59 10.41
CA LEU A 12 3.82 -15.40 10.52
C LEU A 12 2.32 -15.69 10.37
N ARG A 13 1.90 -16.94 10.53
CA ARG A 13 0.49 -17.34 10.32
C ARG A 13 -0.49 -16.46 11.08
N ALA A 14 -0.25 -16.23 12.38
CA ALA A 14 -1.14 -15.43 13.22
C ALA A 14 -1.28 -13.98 12.71
N ASP A 15 -0.16 -13.38 12.26
CA ASP A 15 -0.16 -12.02 11.69
C ASP A 15 -0.90 -11.98 10.35
N ILE A 16 -0.73 -13.01 9.51
CA ILE A 16 -1.43 -13.12 8.23
C ILE A 16 -2.95 -13.25 8.45
N GLU A 17 -3.36 -14.13 9.37
CA GLU A 17 -4.77 -14.30 9.75
C GLU A 17 -5.39 -12.99 10.25
N LEU A 18 -4.65 -12.21 11.06
CA LEU A 18 -5.11 -10.89 11.52
C LEU A 18 -5.30 -9.92 10.35
N VAL A 19 -4.34 -9.83 9.43
CA VAL A 19 -4.41 -8.93 8.28
C VAL A 19 -5.56 -9.29 7.34
N LEU A 20 -5.82 -10.57 7.13
CA LEU A 20 -6.97 -11.04 6.35
C LEU A 20 -8.30 -10.54 6.97
N GLN A 21 -8.43 -10.62 8.30
CA GLN A 21 -9.61 -10.09 9.01
C GLN A 21 -9.79 -8.57 8.86
N LEU A 22 -8.68 -7.82 8.80
CA LEU A 22 -8.71 -6.36 8.61
C LEU A 22 -9.15 -5.95 7.18
N LYS A 23 -9.13 -6.91 6.24
CA LYS A 23 -9.49 -6.71 4.83
C LYS A 23 -8.76 -5.52 4.23
N VAL A 24 -7.44 -5.53 4.40
CA VAL A 24 -6.55 -4.53 3.82
C VAL A 24 -6.36 -4.86 2.35
N ARG A 25 -6.70 -3.92 1.47
CA ARG A 25 -6.57 -4.10 0.03
C ARG A 25 -5.12 -4.40 -0.33
N GLY A 26 -4.88 -5.51 -1.03
CA GLY A 26 -3.55 -5.99 -1.41
C GLY A 26 -2.97 -7.05 -0.45
N LEU A 27 -3.63 -7.32 0.68
CA LEU A 27 -3.29 -8.41 1.61
C LEU A 27 -4.48 -9.36 1.76
N GLU A 28 -4.99 -9.81 0.62
CA GLU A 28 -6.14 -10.70 0.50
C GLU A 28 -5.70 -12.03 -0.09
N ALA A 29 -6.36 -13.12 0.32
CA ALA A 29 -6.21 -14.37 -0.39
C ALA A 29 -6.88 -14.26 -1.77
N ASN A 30 -6.30 -14.91 -2.78
CA ASN A 30 -6.89 -14.97 -4.10
C ASN A 30 -8.18 -15.84 -4.11
N PRO A 31 -8.93 -15.92 -5.22
CA PRO A 31 -10.13 -16.75 -5.31
C PRO A 31 -9.91 -18.26 -5.08
N GLN A 32 -8.66 -18.72 -5.09
CA GLN A 32 -8.25 -20.09 -4.78
C GLN A 32 -7.82 -20.27 -3.32
N HIS A 33 -8.04 -19.28 -2.45
CA HIS A 33 -7.63 -19.28 -1.04
C HIS A 33 -6.11 -19.40 -0.85
N LEU A 34 -5.33 -18.74 -1.70
CA LEU A 34 -3.87 -18.64 -1.59
C LEU A 34 -3.47 -17.20 -1.27
N PHE A 35 -2.67 -17.01 -0.22
CA PHE A 35 -2.15 -15.72 0.23
C PHE A 35 -0.78 -15.38 -0.36
N PHE A 36 0.02 -16.41 -0.66
CA PHE A 36 1.40 -16.30 -1.14
C PHE A 36 2.34 -15.53 -0.17
N PRO A 37 2.52 -16.00 1.08
CA PRO A 37 3.20 -15.25 2.14
C PRO A 37 4.67 -14.91 1.83
N ASN A 38 5.31 -15.68 0.95
CA ASN A 38 6.71 -15.48 0.56
C ASN A 38 6.89 -14.69 -0.75
N ARG A 39 5.78 -14.26 -1.38
CA ARG A 39 5.84 -13.48 -2.63
C ARG A 39 6.33 -12.07 -2.33
N ARG A 40 7.24 -11.58 -3.18
CA ARG A 40 7.65 -10.19 -3.13
C ARG A 40 6.50 -9.29 -3.57
N ILE A 41 6.29 -8.23 -2.80
CA ILE A 41 5.27 -7.22 -3.07
C ILE A 41 5.91 -6.11 -3.92
N THR A 42 5.22 -5.69 -4.97
CA THR A 42 5.67 -4.57 -5.80
C THR A 42 5.40 -3.23 -5.12
N ARG A 43 6.06 -2.16 -5.56
CA ARG A 43 5.82 -0.81 -5.03
C ARG A 43 4.39 -0.32 -5.32
N ALA A 44 3.80 -0.73 -6.44
CA ALA A 44 2.39 -0.46 -6.75
C ALA A 44 1.42 -1.12 -5.75
N GLU A 45 1.62 -2.41 -5.47
CA GLU A 45 0.84 -3.14 -4.46
C GLU A 45 1.04 -2.54 -3.07
N TYR A 46 2.28 -2.16 -2.74
CA TYR A 46 2.61 -1.51 -1.49
C TYR A 46 1.91 -0.17 -1.30
N ALA A 47 1.87 0.66 -2.34
CA ALA A 47 1.14 1.92 -2.31
C ALA A 47 -0.36 1.72 -2.05
N LEU A 48 -0.98 0.72 -2.69
CA LEU A 48 -2.40 0.43 -2.49
C LEU A 48 -2.72 0.02 -1.06
N MET A 49 -1.85 -0.77 -0.42
CA MET A 49 -1.99 -1.18 0.98
C MET A 49 -1.93 0.03 1.91
N LEU A 50 -0.91 0.89 1.76
CA LEU A 50 -0.74 2.05 2.64
C LEU A 50 -1.89 3.06 2.48
N GLU A 51 -2.36 3.28 1.25
CA GLU A 51 -3.53 4.15 1.00
C GLU A 51 -4.79 3.57 1.65
N ASP A 52 -5.02 2.26 1.54
CA ASP A 52 -6.20 1.64 2.14
C ASP A 52 -6.20 1.73 3.66
N ILE A 53 -5.04 1.53 4.30
CA ILE A 53 -4.86 1.77 5.74
C ILE A 53 -5.16 3.23 6.09
N LEU A 54 -4.61 4.17 5.30
CA LEU A 54 -4.85 5.60 5.51
C LEU A 54 -6.35 5.95 5.41
N ILE A 55 -7.05 5.46 4.40
CA ILE A 55 -8.49 5.68 4.22
C ILE A 55 -9.29 5.09 5.38
N LYS A 56 -8.99 3.85 5.78
CA LYS A 56 -9.71 3.17 6.87
C LYS A 56 -9.54 3.91 8.20
N VAL A 57 -8.35 4.45 8.49
CA VAL A 57 -8.11 5.16 9.76
C VAL A 57 -8.69 6.58 9.72
N THR A 58 -8.54 7.29 8.61
CA THR A 58 -9.01 8.68 8.48
C THR A 58 -10.51 8.78 8.18
N GLN A 59 -11.13 7.69 7.72
CA GLN A 59 -12.50 7.65 7.18
C GLN A 59 -12.72 8.59 5.98
N ASP A 60 -11.64 9.09 5.36
CA ASP A 60 -11.69 9.98 4.19
C ASP A 60 -11.68 9.17 2.89
N LYS A 61 -12.88 8.81 2.42
CA LYS A 61 -13.06 8.09 1.15
C LYS A 61 -12.64 8.92 -0.07
N GLY A 62 -12.62 10.24 0.04
CA GLY A 62 -12.25 11.15 -1.04
C GLY A 62 -10.79 11.00 -1.46
N LEU A 63 -9.95 10.43 -0.59
CA LEU A 63 -8.56 10.15 -0.91
C LEU A 63 -8.42 9.22 -2.10
N SER A 64 -9.29 8.21 -2.26
CA SER A 64 -9.19 7.21 -3.33
C SER A 64 -9.42 7.76 -4.75
N THR A 65 -9.93 8.99 -4.86
CA THR A 65 -10.21 9.66 -6.15
C THR A 65 -9.56 11.04 -6.26
N LYS A 66 -8.74 11.43 -5.29
CA LYS A 66 -8.22 12.79 -5.13
C LYS A 66 -7.48 13.32 -6.36
N PHE A 67 -6.78 12.43 -7.08
CA PHE A 67 -5.95 12.79 -8.24
C PHE A 67 -6.52 12.27 -9.56
N LEU A 68 -7.78 11.85 -9.59
CA LEU A 68 -8.41 11.33 -10.79
C LEU A 68 -8.50 12.44 -11.85
N GLY A 69 -7.92 12.19 -13.04
CA GLY A 69 -7.85 13.15 -14.14
C GLY A 69 -6.59 14.03 -14.15
N ASP A 70 -5.77 14.01 -13.10
CA ASP A 70 -4.48 14.70 -13.09
C ASP A 70 -3.48 14.03 -14.04
N ARG A 71 -2.59 14.83 -14.63
CA ARG A 71 -1.44 14.30 -15.36
C ARG A 71 -0.44 13.67 -14.39
N SER A 72 0.08 12.52 -14.78
CA SER A 72 1.13 11.85 -14.01
C SER A 72 2.39 12.71 -13.94
N PRO A 73 2.96 12.91 -12.74
CA PRO A 73 4.27 13.56 -12.59
C PRO A 73 5.42 12.60 -12.91
N TRP A 74 5.14 11.31 -13.13
CA TRP A 74 6.15 10.28 -13.36
C TRP A 74 6.16 9.81 -14.81
N SER A 75 7.35 9.51 -15.30
CA SER A 75 7.56 9.04 -16.68
C SER A 75 7.11 7.60 -16.90
N ASP A 76 7.07 6.79 -15.83
CA ASP A 76 6.79 5.35 -15.84
C ASP A 76 5.40 4.98 -15.30
N VAL A 77 4.58 5.96 -14.92
CA VAL A 77 3.23 5.72 -14.40
C VAL A 77 2.20 6.44 -15.26
N ARG A 78 1.21 5.68 -15.74
CA ARG A 78 0.03 6.24 -16.40
C ARG A 78 -0.97 6.76 -15.37
N SER A 79 -1.64 7.87 -15.67
CA SER A 79 -2.64 8.47 -14.78
C SER A 79 -3.93 7.65 -14.62
N ASP A 80 -4.15 6.64 -15.47
CA ASP A 80 -5.25 5.69 -15.38
C ASP A 80 -4.84 4.34 -14.76
N ALA A 81 -3.60 4.20 -14.30
CA ALA A 81 -3.17 2.99 -13.61
C ALA A 81 -3.93 2.81 -12.29
N TYR A 82 -4.27 1.56 -11.97
CA TYR A 82 -5.09 1.22 -10.79
C TYR A 82 -4.49 1.68 -9.44
N TYR A 83 -3.16 1.83 -9.38
CA TYR A 83 -2.42 2.31 -8.21
C TYR A 83 -2.05 3.80 -8.28
N TYR A 84 -2.34 4.49 -9.38
CA TYR A 84 -1.89 5.86 -9.62
C TYR A 84 -2.28 6.81 -8.48
N ASN A 85 -3.55 6.74 -8.08
CA ASN A 85 -4.07 7.62 -7.03
C ASN A 85 -3.39 7.33 -5.67
N ALA A 86 -3.18 6.05 -5.34
CA ALA A 86 -2.46 5.65 -4.14
C ALA A 86 -1.03 6.18 -4.12
N ALA A 87 -0.31 6.00 -5.23
CA ALA A 87 1.04 6.53 -5.39
C ALA A 87 1.05 8.06 -5.19
N ARG A 88 0.17 8.80 -5.86
CA ARG A 88 0.07 10.27 -5.75
C ARG A 88 -0.24 10.73 -4.33
N THR A 89 -1.17 10.06 -3.66
CA THR A 89 -1.55 10.36 -2.28
C THR A 89 -0.38 10.18 -1.33
N LEU A 90 0.32 9.05 -1.41
CA LEU A 90 1.43 8.76 -0.50
C LEU A 90 2.65 9.63 -0.78
N THR A 91 2.96 9.91 -2.05
CA THR A 91 4.10 10.77 -2.41
C THR A 91 3.83 12.23 -2.08
N SER A 92 2.60 12.71 -2.28
CA SER A 92 2.24 14.11 -1.92
C SER A 92 2.24 14.37 -0.41
N ARG A 93 2.09 13.31 0.39
CA ARG A 93 2.20 13.35 1.86
C ARG A 93 3.60 12.99 2.38
N GLY A 94 4.54 12.71 1.49
CA GLY A 94 5.91 12.30 1.86
C GLY A 94 5.98 10.95 2.58
N ILE A 95 4.95 10.09 2.47
CA ILE A 95 4.92 8.76 3.08
C ILE A 95 5.72 7.76 2.26
N LEU A 96 5.68 7.88 0.92
CA LEU A 96 6.41 7.03 0.00
C LEU A 96 7.19 7.91 -0.98
N ASP A 97 8.49 7.67 -1.09
CA ASP A 97 9.34 8.37 -2.05
C ASP A 97 9.31 7.70 -3.43
N VAL A 98 9.65 8.48 -4.45
CA VAL A 98 9.85 7.99 -5.82
C VAL A 98 11.09 7.12 -5.89
N ARG A 99 11.08 6.11 -6.78
CA ARG A 99 12.22 5.20 -6.95
C ARG A 99 13.45 5.93 -7.47
N ASN A 100 13.26 6.84 -8.42
CA ASN A 100 14.32 7.65 -8.99
C ASN A 100 13.85 9.09 -9.19
N ALA A 101 14.25 9.98 -8.29
CA ALA A 101 13.89 11.39 -8.36
C ALA A 101 14.50 12.11 -9.57
N VAL A 102 15.69 11.69 -10.02
CA VAL A 102 16.38 12.31 -11.17
C VAL A 102 15.64 12.01 -12.48
N ARG A 103 15.14 10.78 -12.63
CA ARG A 103 14.39 10.33 -13.82
C ARG A 103 12.89 10.55 -13.72
N GLY A 104 12.41 10.96 -12.54
CA GLY A 104 10.98 11.09 -12.26
C GLY A 104 10.26 9.74 -12.36
N GLU A 105 10.85 8.68 -11.82
CA GLU A 105 10.30 7.31 -11.90
C GLU A 105 9.78 6.88 -10.53
N PHE A 106 8.55 6.34 -10.50
CA PHE A 106 7.96 5.76 -9.30
C PHE A 106 8.43 4.32 -9.07
N GLY A 107 8.73 3.58 -10.13
CA GLY A 107 9.12 2.17 -10.13
C GLY A 107 7.99 1.25 -9.67
N PRO A 108 6.82 1.20 -10.35
CA PRO A 108 5.65 0.47 -9.85
C PRO A 108 5.84 -1.05 -9.76
N ASP A 109 6.57 -1.64 -10.71
CA ASP A 109 6.79 -3.08 -10.80
C ASP A 109 7.99 -3.57 -10.00
N ASP A 110 8.83 -2.65 -9.51
CA ASP A 110 9.97 -2.97 -8.67
C ASP A 110 9.49 -3.56 -7.33
N PRO A 111 10.18 -4.58 -6.79
CA PRO A 111 9.95 -5.01 -5.41
C PRO A 111 10.20 -3.85 -4.44
N VAL A 112 9.34 -3.72 -3.43
CA VAL A 112 9.59 -2.75 -2.37
C VAL A 112 10.82 -3.14 -1.54
N HIS A 113 11.71 -2.19 -1.28
CA HIS A 113 12.90 -2.43 -0.47
C HIS A 113 12.56 -2.33 1.02
N GLY A 114 13.19 -3.16 1.87
CA GLY A 114 12.93 -3.17 3.31
C GLY A 114 13.20 -1.82 3.99
N SER A 115 14.20 -1.05 3.53
CA SER A 115 14.45 0.31 3.99
C SER A 115 13.25 1.23 3.76
N ASP A 116 12.67 1.14 2.57
CA ASP A 116 11.54 1.97 2.14
C ASP A 116 10.29 1.58 2.94
N VAL A 117 10.10 0.28 3.20
CA VAL A 117 9.03 -0.23 4.06
C VAL A 117 9.15 0.36 5.48
N LEU A 118 10.31 0.23 6.12
CA LEU A 118 10.50 0.73 7.48
C LEU A 118 10.29 2.24 7.58
N LEU A 119 10.80 3.01 6.62
CA LEU A 119 10.64 4.46 6.61
C LEU A 119 9.18 4.85 6.37
N SER A 120 8.54 4.30 5.35
CA SER A 120 7.15 4.63 5.01
C SER A 120 6.16 4.20 6.10
N LEU A 121 6.37 3.06 6.75
CA LEU A 121 5.54 2.64 7.89
C LEU A 121 5.70 3.59 9.09
N ARG A 122 6.92 4.08 9.35
CA ARG A 122 7.14 5.09 10.39
C ARG A 122 6.40 6.38 10.07
N LEU A 123 6.56 6.89 8.85
CA LEU A 123 5.93 8.13 8.40
C LEU A 123 4.41 8.02 8.37
N LEU A 124 3.87 6.90 7.88
CA LEU A 124 2.45 6.62 7.93
C LEU A 124 1.96 6.60 9.39
N LYS A 125 2.65 5.92 10.30
CA LYS A 125 2.26 5.88 11.71
C LYS A 125 2.23 7.29 12.33
N ASP A 126 3.21 8.13 12.01
CA ASP A 126 3.27 9.50 12.52
C ASP A 126 2.17 10.39 11.91
N GLU A 127 1.88 10.25 10.63
CA GLU A 127 0.73 10.86 9.95
C GLU A 127 -0.59 10.45 10.64
N LEU A 128 -0.80 9.15 10.87
CA LEU A 128 -2.02 8.64 11.50
C LEU A 128 -2.23 9.14 12.94
N LYS A 129 -1.16 9.34 13.71
CA LYS A 129 -1.27 9.92 15.06
C LYS A 129 -1.82 11.34 15.05
N SER A 130 -1.60 12.11 13.97
CA SER A 130 -2.13 13.46 13.86
C SER A 130 -3.66 13.47 13.83
N TYR A 131 -4.27 12.44 13.23
CA TYR A 131 -5.72 12.28 13.14
C TYR A 131 -6.34 11.82 14.46
N VAL A 132 -5.70 10.88 15.15
CA VAL A 132 -6.22 10.34 16.43
C VAL A 132 -6.13 11.37 17.57
N ARG A 133 -5.17 12.29 17.53
CA ARG A 133 -5.02 13.34 18.56
C ARG A 133 -5.96 14.53 18.39
N GLY A 134 -6.62 14.65 17.24
CA GLY A 134 -7.56 15.74 16.93
C GLY A 134 -9.03 15.40 17.21
N SER A 135 -9.32 14.23 17.79
CA SER A 135 -10.68 13.79 18.17
C SER A 135 -10.91 13.84 19.68
#